data_AF-A0A6A5HRV5-F1
#
_entry.id   AF-A0A6A5HRV5-F1
#
_cell.length_a   1.000
_cell.length_b   1.000
_cell.length_c   1.000
_cell.angle_alpha   90.00
_cell.angle_beta   90.00
_cell.angle_gamma   90.00
#
_symmetry.space_group_name_H-M   'P 1'
#
loop_
_entity.id
_entity.type
_entity.pdbx_description
1 polymer ?
#
loop_
_entity_poly.entity_id
_entity_poly.type
_entity_poly.pdbx_seq_one_letter_code
_entity_poly.pdbx_strand_id
1 'polypeptide(L)'
;MSEDGIKEIEENTEKVNLESEMANDEEVDEENDDITIPELPEGKILELRLLSNWGDPNYIGLNSVEIFTSTGERAVVENITTNVTEYTGNLESLLVERIRCKDTEKMWCAKKSPENLDGQIILRLKFKESCKLALVRFWNYNASRVHAQIGVRYLEMNLDGIGIFRGELECAFSADSEFTPIMGETVLFTTSESILELIAVHDVCLINLPEEPIANTTTLELLKADHLTPYRPSTCEEKDTPNTPNISLPAPKFPAALSCPPTGYRHDVKVLHLELLTNWGMDGLIGLTGMELVDDRNQLIDESQFTVVTSDGNKEQTAKLFNGRNLTRDPQDMWLVDFDSKKPVTITITFHEIVALKAISIWNYNASFEMSYAGVKASKIYVNGKLFKNIVFRKATGFVYFDYVQDIVLDPNMTENEHVPKGISQSIGGFVFQIRLLSTWGDEFYIGLNGIELYNRKGELIKVRENNLAAFPESVNILPNIKNDLRTSNNLITPPNDTDIAKHMWLTALLPNRCARVFFVFDVQTYISKIVIYNYRKTPDRGVRHISVTVDDLIIFSGEVPESTETITGKLEINLMDL
;
A
#
# COMPACT_ATOMS: atom_id res chain seq x y z
N MET A 1 -57.82 28.86 19.41
CA MET A 1 -57.53 27.67 20.24
C MET A 1 -57.47 28.14 21.68
N SER A 2 -58.17 27.47 22.59
CA SER A 2 -58.22 27.80 24.02
C SER A 2 -56.86 27.56 24.69
N GLU A 3 -56.58 28.22 25.82
CA GLU A 3 -55.34 28.06 26.60
C GLU A 3 -55.05 26.59 26.97
N ASP A 4 -56.09 25.77 27.14
CA ASP A 4 -55.94 24.32 27.37
C ASP A 4 -55.41 23.57 26.13
N GLY A 5 -55.70 24.06 24.92
CA GLY A 5 -55.19 23.48 23.68
C GLY A 5 -53.76 23.90 23.33
N ILE A 6 -53.19 24.89 24.02
CA ILE A 6 -51.78 25.27 23.88
C ILE A 6 -50.92 24.42 24.82
N LYS A 7 -51.41 24.12 26.03
CA LYS A 7 -50.75 23.20 26.97
C LYS A 7 -50.67 21.76 26.46
N GLU A 8 -51.70 21.30 25.75
CA GLU A 8 -51.71 19.95 25.17
C GLU A 8 -50.76 19.82 23.95
N ILE A 9 -50.36 20.94 23.33
CA ILE A 9 -49.34 20.96 22.27
C ILE A 9 -47.93 21.08 22.88
N GLU A 10 -47.76 21.86 23.94
CA GLU A 10 -46.47 21.98 24.64
C GLU A 10 -46.09 20.66 25.36
N GLU A 11 -47.03 19.96 26.02
CA GLU A 11 -46.76 18.64 26.63
C GLU A 11 -46.49 17.54 25.59
N ASN A 12 -47.08 17.62 24.39
CA ASN A 12 -46.78 16.68 23.32
C ASN A 12 -45.46 17.01 22.61
N THR A 13 -45.04 18.28 22.58
CA THR A 13 -43.74 18.68 22.01
C THR A 13 -42.60 18.31 22.94
N GLU A 14 -42.79 18.37 24.26
CA GLU A 14 -41.81 17.85 25.23
C GLU A 14 -41.73 16.32 25.23
N LYS A 15 -42.84 15.58 25.07
CA LYS A 15 -42.78 14.12 24.91
C LYS A 15 -42.16 13.67 23.58
N VAL A 16 -42.38 14.39 22.48
CA VAL A 16 -41.74 14.07 21.20
C VAL A 16 -40.26 14.46 21.19
N ASN A 17 -39.83 15.49 21.93
CA ASN A 17 -38.40 15.76 22.14
C ASN A 17 -37.74 14.75 23.11
N LEU A 18 -38.46 14.23 24.11
CA LEU A 18 -37.94 13.18 25.00
C LEU A 18 -37.91 11.79 24.35
N GLU A 19 -38.75 11.51 23.34
CA GLU A 19 -38.71 10.26 22.57
C GLU A 19 -37.83 10.34 21.30
N SER A 20 -37.40 11.53 20.87
CA SER A 20 -36.42 11.71 19.78
C SER A 20 -34.98 11.98 20.26
N GLU A 21 -34.78 12.25 21.55
CA GLU A 21 -33.46 12.22 22.23
C GLU A 21 -33.13 10.86 22.87
N MET A 22 -34.01 9.84 22.72
CA MET A 22 -33.80 8.46 23.23
C MET A 22 -33.78 7.39 22.12
N ALA A 23 -33.43 7.78 20.89
CA ALA A 23 -33.11 6.86 19.80
C ALA A 23 -31.85 7.30 19.05
N ASN A 24 -30.90 7.90 19.78
CA ASN A 24 -29.52 7.78 19.38
C ASN A 24 -29.16 6.31 19.57
N ASP A 25 -28.72 5.69 18.48
CA ASP A 25 -27.93 4.49 18.52
C ASP A 25 -26.96 4.61 19.69
N GLU A 26 -27.12 3.75 20.69
CA GLU A 26 -26.03 3.40 21.59
C GLU A 26 -24.98 2.73 20.69
N GLU A 27 -24.27 3.54 19.90
CA GLU A 27 -22.86 3.34 19.69
C GLU A 27 -22.32 3.13 21.10
N VAL A 28 -22.00 1.87 21.39
CA VAL A 28 -21.14 1.54 22.50
C VAL A 28 -19.83 2.25 22.16
N ASP A 29 -19.72 3.50 22.61
CA ASP A 29 -18.45 4.14 22.94
C ASP A 29 -17.83 3.19 23.97
N GLU A 30 -17.20 2.11 23.48
CA GLU A 30 -16.18 1.41 24.25
C GLU A 30 -15.22 2.51 24.65
N GLU A 31 -15.20 2.82 25.95
CA GLU A 31 -14.25 3.72 26.57
C GLU A 31 -12.90 3.51 25.88
N ASN A 32 -12.48 4.53 25.14
CA ASN A 32 -11.17 4.58 24.48
C ASN A 32 -10.15 4.81 25.61
N ASP A 33 -10.03 3.83 26.51
CA ASP A 33 -8.94 3.71 27.45
C ASP A 33 -7.70 3.50 26.58
N ASP A 34 -6.92 4.56 26.42
CA ASP A 34 -5.69 4.58 25.68
C ASP A 34 -4.70 3.62 26.38
N ILE A 35 -4.74 2.32 26.02
CA ILE A 35 -3.89 1.29 26.61
C ILE A 35 -2.45 1.63 26.27
N THR A 36 -1.76 2.23 27.23
CA THR A 36 -0.33 2.56 27.10
C THR A 36 0.48 1.29 27.29
N ILE A 37 1.33 0.95 26.31
CA ILE A 37 2.20 -0.23 26.36
C ILE A 37 3.15 -0.12 27.57
N PRO A 38 3.06 -1.01 28.57
CA PRO A 38 3.88 -0.92 29.78
C PRO A 38 5.29 -1.47 29.56
N GLU A 39 6.27 -1.01 30.34
CA GLU A 39 7.62 -1.58 30.34
C GLU A 39 7.67 -2.85 31.21
N LEU A 40 8.10 -3.96 30.62
CA LEU A 40 8.29 -5.29 31.23
C LEU A 40 7.13 -5.73 32.13
N PRO A 41 5.88 -5.81 31.62
CA PRO A 41 4.74 -6.20 32.43
C PRO A 41 4.93 -7.63 32.94
N GLU A 42 4.63 -7.84 34.22
CA GLU A 42 4.79 -9.12 34.91
C GLU A 42 3.42 -9.77 35.14
N GLY A 43 3.31 -11.05 34.82
CA GLY A 43 2.09 -11.79 35.10
C GLY A 43 2.15 -13.25 34.70
N LYS A 44 1.03 -13.95 34.89
CA LYS A 44 0.93 -15.40 34.71
C LYS A 44 -0.03 -15.84 33.61
N ILE A 45 -1.04 -15.05 33.28
CA ILE A 45 -2.07 -15.38 32.29
C ILE A 45 -2.11 -14.28 31.23
N LEU A 46 -1.67 -14.61 30.01
CA LEU A 46 -1.80 -13.74 28.85
C LEU A 46 -3.06 -14.10 28.07
N GLU A 47 -3.97 -13.14 27.92
CA GLU A 47 -5.19 -13.25 27.13
C GLU A 47 -5.03 -12.44 25.84
N LEU A 48 -5.22 -13.10 24.69
CA LEU A 48 -5.23 -12.50 23.36
C LEU A 48 -6.67 -12.46 22.85
N ARG A 49 -7.21 -11.26 22.66
CA ARG A 49 -8.56 -11.04 22.12
C ARG A 49 -8.45 -10.66 20.65
N LEU A 50 -8.94 -11.54 19.78
CA LEU A 50 -8.91 -11.35 18.34
C LEU A 50 -10.16 -10.59 17.91
N LEU A 51 -10.01 -9.29 17.65
CA LEU A 51 -11.12 -8.35 17.45
C LEU A 51 -11.66 -8.38 16.02
N SER A 52 -10.78 -8.51 15.02
CA SER A 52 -11.18 -8.56 13.61
C SER A 52 -10.19 -9.33 12.74
N ASN A 53 -10.54 -9.55 11.48
CA ASN A 53 -9.67 -10.17 10.47
C ASN A 53 -9.60 -9.31 9.19
N TRP A 54 -8.83 -9.77 8.21
CA TRP A 54 -8.56 -9.06 6.95
C TRP A 54 -9.68 -9.16 5.89
N GLY A 55 -10.81 -9.77 6.22
CA GLY A 55 -12.01 -9.76 5.36
C GLY A 55 -12.73 -11.09 5.18
N ASP A 56 -12.27 -12.19 5.80
CA ASP A 56 -12.98 -13.46 5.70
C ASP A 56 -14.28 -13.43 6.55
N PRO A 57 -15.45 -13.75 5.98
CA PRO A 57 -16.73 -13.64 6.69
C PRO A 57 -16.90 -14.70 7.78
N ASN A 58 -16.22 -15.84 7.68
CA ASN A 58 -16.53 -17.04 8.46
C ASN A 58 -15.42 -17.46 9.43
N TYR A 59 -14.18 -17.05 9.19
CA TYR A 59 -13.01 -17.60 9.88
C TYR A 59 -12.04 -16.53 10.36
N ILE A 60 -11.38 -16.79 11.49
CA ILE A 60 -10.23 -16.01 11.97
C ILE A 60 -9.10 -16.95 12.38
N GLY A 61 -7.85 -16.61 12.10
CA GLY A 61 -6.74 -17.52 12.35
C GLY A 61 -5.39 -16.83 12.51
N LEU A 62 -4.47 -17.58 13.11
CA LEU A 62 -3.06 -17.22 13.30
C LEU A 62 -2.20 -18.43 12.95
N ASN A 63 -0.98 -18.17 12.47
CA ASN A 63 -0.01 -19.22 12.25
C ASN A 63 0.72 -19.56 13.57
N SER A 64 1.36 -18.57 14.19
CA SER A 64 2.15 -18.79 15.41
C SER A 64 2.24 -17.53 16.28
N VAL A 65 2.48 -17.73 17.57
CA VAL A 65 2.75 -16.70 18.58
C VAL A 65 4.01 -17.11 19.36
N GLU A 66 4.96 -16.20 19.46
CA GLU A 66 6.20 -16.38 20.21
C GLU A 66 6.31 -15.33 21.31
N ILE A 67 6.77 -15.72 22.49
CA ILE A 67 6.81 -14.87 23.69
C ILE A 67 8.17 -15.02 24.34
N PHE A 68 8.91 -13.92 24.44
CA PHE A 68 10.17 -13.84 25.17
C PHE A 68 10.00 -13.10 26.48
N THR A 69 10.74 -13.57 27.48
CA THR A 69 10.79 -12.96 28.81
C THR A 69 11.98 -12.03 28.96
N SER A 70 12.02 -11.27 30.06
CA SER A 70 13.16 -10.40 30.40
C SER A 70 14.50 -11.12 30.56
N THR A 71 14.53 -12.46 30.65
CA THR A 71 15.77 -13.26 30.69
C THR A 71 16.33 -13.54 29.30
N GLY A 72 15.60 -13.20 28.24
CA GLY A 72 15.90 -13.55 26.86
C GLY A 72 15.46 -14.94 26.43
N GLU A 73 14.95 -15.76 27.36
CA GLU A 73 14.40 -17.07 27.05
C GLU A 73 12.91 -16.98 26.72
N ARG A 74 12.42 -17.96 25.95
CA ARG A 74 10.98 -18.11 25.64
C ARG A 74 10.19 -18.42 26.89
N ALA A 75 9.01 -17.81 27.02
CA ALA A 75 8.11 -18.09 28.13
C ALA A 75 7.62 -19.55 28.08
N VAL A 76 7.68 -20.24 29.22
CA VAL A 76 7.19 -21.62 29.33
C VAL A 76 5.69 -21.59 29.57
N VAL A 77 4.91 -21.89 28.53
CA VAL A 77 3.45 -22.01 28.60
C VAL A 77 3.07 -23.38 29.17
N GLU A 78 2.30 -23.39 30.25
CA GLU A 78 1.75 -24.61 30.87
C GLU A 78 0.55 -25.14 30.09
N ASN A 79 -0.30 -24.23 29.60
CA ASN A 79 -1.51 -24.57 28.85
C ASN A 79 -1.99 -23.38 28.00
N ILE A 80 -2.51 -23.68 26.81
CA ILE A 80 -3.26 -22.75 25.96
C ILE A 80 -4.71 -23.20 25.80
N THR A 81 -5.66 -22.27 26.00
CA THR A 81 -7.10 -22.53 25.87
C THR A 81 -7.78 -21.47 24.99
N THR A 82 -8.96 -21.78 24.48
CA THR A 82 -9.79 -20.83 23.73
C THR A 82 -11.25 -20.91 24.19
N ASN A 83 -12.01 -19.82 24.01
CA ASN A 83 -13.46 -19.79 24.25
C ASN A 83 -14.29 -20.39 23.09
N VAL A 84 -13.66 -20.71 21.95
CA VAL A 84 -14.35 -21.22 20.76
C VAL A 84 -14.42 -22.75 20.76
N THR A 85 -15.55 -23.30 20.33
CA THR A 85 -15.79 -24.76 20.25
C THR A 85 -15.46 -25.35 18.88
N GLU A 86 -15.63 -24.58 17.79
CA GLU A 86 -15.33 -24.99 16.41
C GLU A 86 -14.04 -24.32 15.90
N TYR A 87 -12.93 -25.06 15.92
CA TYR A 87 -11.66 -24.63 15.33
C TYR A 87 -10.90 -25.80 14.69
N THR A 88 -10.02 -25.46 13.76
CA THR A 88 -9.09 -26.35 13.07
C THR A 88 -7.66 -26.02 13.49
N GLY A 89 -6.78 -27.03 13.50
CA GLY A 89 -5.43 -26.93 14.05
C GLY A 89 -5.40 -27.03 15.57
N ASN A 90 -4.35 -27.66 16.10
CA ASN A 90 -4.19 -27.79 17.55
C ASN A 90 -3.77 -26.42 18.14
N LEU A 91 -4.30 -26.01 19.28
CA LEU A 91 -3.87 -24.78 19.97
C LEU A 91 -2.35 -24.78 20.25
N GLU A 92 -1.79 -25.94 20.57
CA GLU A 92 -0.35 -26.09 20.78
C GLU A 92 0.47 -25.75 19.53
N SER A 93 -0.11 -25.79 18.33
CA SER A 93 0.61 -25.42 17.11
C SER A 93 0.94 -23.92 17.04
N LEU A 94 0.21 -23.07 17.76
CA LEU A 94 0.52 -21.64 17.86
C LEU A 94 1.87 -21.41 18.54
N LEU A 95 2.25 -22.28 19.48
CA LEU A 95 3.48 -22.16 20.27
C LEU A 95 4.68 -22.88 19.63
N VAL A 96 4.45 -23.65 18.56
CA VAL A 96 5.51 -24.36 17.84
C VAL A 96 6.00 -23.48 16.71
N GLU A 97 7.30 -23.19 16.73
CA GLU A 97 7.97 -22.35 15.74
C GLU A 97 7.81 -22.89 14.31
N ARG A 98 6.90 -22.27 13.55
CA ARG A 98 6.44 -22.73 12.22
C ARG A 98 6.37 -21.59 11.21
N ILE A 99 7.40 -20.76 11.23
CA ILE A 99 7.57 -19.53 10.44
C ILE A 99 7.19 -19.72 8.96
N ARG A 100 7.58 -20.85 8.34
CA ARG A 100 7.33 -21.15 6.91
C ARG A 100 6.22 -22.17 6.66
N CYS A 101 5.49 -22.59 7.69
CA CYS A 101 4.44 -23.58 7.52
C CYS A 101 3.29 -22.96 6.71
N LYS A 102 2.79 -23.68 5.70
CA LYS A 102 1.60 -23.32 4.92
C LYS A 102 0.49 -24.37 5.04
N ASP A 103 0.70 -25.33 5.92
CA ASP A 103 -0.20 -26.46 6.13
C ASP A 103 -1.35 -26.03 7.05
N THR A 104 -2.56 -26.01 6.51
CA THR A 104 -3.76 -25.54 7.19
C THR A 104 -4.10 -26.37 8.43
N GLU A 105 -3.72 -27.65 8.48
CA GLU A 105 -3.94 -28.51 9.65
C GLU A 105 -2.97 -28.19 10.80
N LYS A 106 -1.90 -27.45 10.48
CA LYS A 106 -0.82 -27.06 11.39
C LYS A 106 -0.90 -25.61 11.84
N MET A 107 -1.83 -24.84 11.30
CA MET A 107 -2.18 -23.48 11.73
C MET A 107 -3.46 -23.50 12.51
N TRP A 108 -3.64 -22.53 13.40
CA TRP A 108 -4.88 -22.42 14.15
C TRP A 108 -5.86 -21.49 13.43
N CYS A 109 -7.09 -21.95 13.28
CA CYS A 109 -8.18 -21.21 12.65
C CYS A 109 -9.49 -21.55 13.34
N ALA A 110 -10.21 -20.54 13.80
CA ALA A 110 -11.50 -20.66 14.46
C ALA A 110 -12.63 -20.20 13.53
N LYS A 111 -13.77 -20.87 13.59
CA LYS A 111 -14.97 -20.45 12.89
C LYS A 111 -15.72 -19.43 13.75
N LYS A 112 -16.11 -18.31 13.13
CA LYS A 112 -16.98 -17.30 13.73
C LYS A 112 -18.37 -17.90 13.89
N SER A 113 -18.90 -17.92 15.12
CA SER A 113 -20.25 -18.43 15.39
C SER A 113 -21.29 -17.33 15.14
N PRO A 114 -22.42 -17.62 14.47
CA PRO A 114 -23.53 -16.67 14.31
C PRO A 114 -24.14 -16.22 15.65
N GLU A 115 -23.96 -17.03 16.70
CA GLU A 115 -24.47 -16.74 18.05
C GLU A 115 -23.54 -15.78 18.84
N ASN A 116 -22.36 -15.47 18.30
CA ASN A 116 -21.34 -14.58 18.86
C ASN A 116 -21.14 -13.35 17.96
N LEU A 117 -22.21 -12.58 17.71
CA LEU A 117 -22.10 -11.36 16.89
C LEU A 117 -21.18 -10.29 17.52
N ASP A 118 -21.10 -10.23 18.86
CA ASP A 118 -20.10 -9.46 19.63
C ASP A 118 -19.04 -10.33 20.34
N GLY A 119 -19.09 -11.66 20.14
CA GLY A 119 -18.34 -12.63 20.95
C GLY A 119 -16.89 -12.75 20.49
N GLN A 120 -16.05 -11.84 20.97
CA GLN A 120 -14.60 -11.81 20.73
C GLN A 120 -13.97 -13.20 20.89
N ILE A 121 -13.12 -13.58 19.95
CA ILE A 121 -12.40 -14.86 19.99
C ILE A 121 -11.17 -14.69 20.87
N ILE A 122 -11.09 -15.49 21.93
CA ILE A 122 -10.10 -15.33 22.99
C ILE A 122 -9.19 -16.55 23.03
N LEU A 123 -7.88 -16.30 23.04
CA LEU A 123 -6.83 -17.28 23.36
C LEU A 123 -6.26 -16.94 24.74
N ARG A 124 -6.21 -17.90 25.66
CA ARG A 124 -5.60 -17.73 26.98
C ARG A 124 -4.40 -18.63 27.13
N LEU A 125 -3.24 -18.03 27.36
CA LEU A 125 -1.98 -18.69 27.60
C LEU A 125 -1.62 -18.56 29.08
N LYS A 126 -1.51 -19.70 29.77
CA LYS A 126 -1.10 -19.75 31.17
C LYS A 126 0.37 -20.11 31.25
N PHE A 127 1.20 -19.21 31.78
CA PHE A 127 2.61 -19.47 32.02
C PHE A 127 2.80 -20.37 33.24
N LYS A 128 3.85 -21.20 33.21
CA LYS A 128 4.22 -22.08 34.32
C LYS A 128 4.52 -21.28 35.59
N GLU A 129 5.27 -20.19 35.43
CA GLU A 129 5.66 -19.24 36.48
C GLU A 129 5.31 -17.82 36.03
N SER A 130 5.16 -16.90 37.00
CA SER A 130 5.01 -15.48 36.69
C SER A 130 6.28 -14.99 36.00
N CYS A 131 6.16 -14.31 34.86
CA CYS A 131 7.31 -13.81 34.11
C CYS A 131 7.07 -12.39 33.61
N LYS A 132 8.17 -11.67 33.40
CA LYS A 132 8.16 -10.35 32.77
C LYS A 132 8.24 -10.52 31.27
N LEU A 133 7.24 -10.03 30.55
CA LEU A 133 7.21 -10.07 29.09
C LEU A 133 8.17 -9.02 28.53
N ALA A 134 9.03 -9.43 27.59
CA ALA A 134 9.96 -8.52 26.92
C ALA A 134 9.57 -8.31 25.45
N LEU A 135 9.11 -9.36 24.77
CA LEU A 135 8.76 -9.33 23.35
C LEU A 135 7.65 -10.36 23.09
N VAL A 136 6.61 -9.98 22.36
CA VAL A 136 5.60 -10.90 21.82
C VAL A 136 5.59 -10.76 20.30
N ARG A 137 5.63 -11.87 19.58
CA ARG A 137 5.71 -11.91 18.13
C ARG A 137 4.60 -12.76 17.54
N PHE A 138 4.01 -12.29 16.45
CA PHE A 138 2.88 -12.90 15.76
C PHE A 138 3.25 -13.26 14.32
N TRP A 139 2.86 -14.44 13.87
CA TRP A 139 2.78 -14.77 12.46
C TRP A 139 1.33 -14.96 12.07
N ASN A 140 0.88 -14.16 11.11
CA ASN A 140 -0.50 -14.17 10.68
C ASN A 140 -0.81 -15.36 9.76
N TYR A 141 -2.09 -15.66 9.56
CA TYR A 141 -2.55 -16.82 8.79
C TYR A 141 -2.09 -16.75 7.34
N ASN A 142 -1.19 -17.66 6.93
CA ASN A 142 -0.45 -17.58 5.68
C ASN A 142 -0.58 -18.83 4.78
N ALA A 143 -1.69 -19.57 4.89
CA ALA A 143 -1.93 -20.79 4.11
C ALA A 143 -1.92 -20.54 2.60
N SER A 144 -2.56 -19.46 2.13
CA SER A 144 -2.55 -19.03 0.72
C SER A 144 -2.85 -17.54 0.62
N ARG A 145 -2.60 -16.94 -0.54
CA ARG A 145 -2.88 -15.51 -0.79
C ARG A 145 -4.36 -15.17 -0.62
N VAL A 146 -5.26 -16.10 -0.95
CA VAL A 146 -6.72 -15.93 -0.76
C VAL A 146 -7.10 -16.12 0.70
N HIS A 147 -6.49 -17.09 1.39
CA HIS A 147 -6.74 -17.35 2.81
C HIS A 147 -6.09 -16.34 3.76
N ALA A 148 -5.31 -15.40 3.25
CA ALA A 148 -4.72 -14.30 4.03
C ALA A 148 -5.80 -13.46 4.74
N GLN A 149 -6.99 -13.39 4.15
CA GLN A 149 -8.16 -12.69 4.71
C GLN A 149 -8.68 -13.30 6.03
N ILE A 150 -8.32 -14.55 6.32
CA ILE A 150 -8.60 -15.23 7.61
C ILE A 150 -7.71 -14.67 8.72
N GLY A 151 -6.56 -14.09 8.39
CA GLY A 151 -5.61 -13.57 9.35
C GLY A 151 -6.19 -12.48 10.26
N VAL A 152 -5.74 -12.45 11.52
CA VAL A 152 -6.13 -11.42 12.51
C VAL A 152 -5.71 -10.05 12.01
N ARG A 153 -6.59 -9.05 12.15
CA ARG A 153 -6.32 -7.65 11.81
C ARG A 153 -6.26 -6.79 13.07
N TYR A 154 -7.28 -6.73 13.92
CA TYR A 154 -7.19 -6.03 15.21
C TYR A 154 -7.08 -7.02 16.37
N LEU A 155 -6.18 -6.74 17.33
CA LEU A 155 -5.86 -7.56 18.49
C LEU A 155 -5.77 -6.70 19.75
N GLU A 156 -6.25 -7.23 20.88
CA GLU A 156 -5.98 -6.73 22.23
C GLU A 156 -5.28 -7.80 23.08
N MET A 157 -4.32 -7.39 23.91
CA MET A 157 -3.63 -8.26 24.87
C MET A 157 -3.87 -7.80 26.30
N ASN A 158 -4.28 -8.74 27.16
CA ASN A 158 -4.45 -8.53 28.60
C ASN A 158 -3.54 -9.48 29.38
N LEU A 159 -2.76 -8.97 30.33
CA LEU A 159 -1.93 -9.77 31.24
C LEU A 159 -2.54 -9.73 32.65
N ASP A 160 -2.94 -10.90 33.16
CA ASP A 160 -3.67 -11.05 34.44
C ASP A 160 -4.88 -10.11 34.57
N GLY A 161 -5.54 -9.82 33.44
CA GLY A 161 -6.71 -8.94 33.36
C GLY A 161 -6.41 -7.46 33.14
N ILE A 162 -5.13 -7.07 32.99
CA ILE A 162 -4.71 -5.69 32.70
C ILE A 162 -4.36 -5.56 31.22
N GLY A 163 -4.93 -4.59 30.53
CA GLY A 163 -4.58 -4.27 29.14
C GLY A 163 -3.14 -3.83 28.99
N ILE A 164 -2.40 -4.52 28.13
CA ILE A 164 -0.98 -4.22 27.85
C ILE A 164 -0.73 -3.83 26.39
N PHE A 165 -1.65 -4.11 25.47
CA PHE A 165 -1.53 -3.73 24.07
C PHE A 165 -2.88 -3.77 23.36
N ARG A 166 -3.11 -2.85 22.43
CA ARG A 166 -4.20 -2.90 21.45
C ARG A 166 -3.69 -2.33 20.13
N GLY A 167 -3.84 -3.06 19.03
CA GLY A 167 -3.24 -2.65 17.76
C GLY A 167 -3.71 -3.46 16.54
N GLU A 168 -3.25 -3.02 15.37
CA GLU A 168 -3.46 -3.68 14.08
C GLU A 168 -2.28 -4.61 13.76
N LEU A 169 -2.56 -5.80 13.21
CA LEU A 169 -1.60 -6.77 12.71
C LEU A 169 -1.62 -6.83 11.18
N GLU A 170 -0.44 -6.87 10.53
CA GLU A 170 -0.28 -6.96 9.08
C GLU A 170 -0.84 -8.27 8.48
N CYS A 171 -1.38 -8.17 7.27
CA CYS A 171 -1.79 -9.32 6.48
C CYS A 171 -0.56 -10.12 6.01
N ALA A 172 -0.65 -11.46 6.07
CA ALA A 172 0.46 -12.37 5.76
C ALA A 172 1.03 -12.26 4.32
N PHE A 173 0.30 -11.64 3.38
CA PHE A 173 0.68 -11.53 1.96
C PHE A 173 0.61 -10.08 1.43
N SER A 174 0.80 -9.08 2.30
CA SER A 174 0.85 -7.68 1.88
C SER A 174 1.93 -7.46 0.80
N ALA A 175 1.80 -6.43 -0.03
CA ALA A 175 2.83 -6.06 -1.02
C ALA A 175 4.22 -5.83 -0.39
N ASP A 176 4.24 -5.63 0.93
CA ASP A 176 5.40 -5.32 1.75
C ASP A 176 6.02 -6.62 2.33
N SER A 177 5.28 -7.74 2.33
CA SER A 177 5.56 -9.00 3.03
C SER A 177 6.61 -9.93 2.41
N GLU A 178 7.66 -9.42 1.77
CA GLU A 178 8.79 -10.29 1.37
C GLU A 178 9.77 -10.54 2.52
N PHE A 179 9.79 -9.65 3.52
CA PHE A 179 10.59 -9.79 4.76
C PHE A 179 9.75 -10.16 5.99
N THR A 180 8.49 -9.72 6.05
CA THR A 180 7.55 -10.03 7.15
C THR A 180 7.29 -11.53 7.40
N PRO A 181 7.27 -12.45 6.41
CA PRO A 181 6.98 -13.86 6.68
C PRO A 181 8.10 -14.56 7.46
N ILE A 182 9.31 -14.01 7.46
CA ILE A 182 10.43 -14.58 8.22
C ILE A 182 10.48 -14.00 9.63
N MET A 183 10.29 -12.69 9.81
CA MET A 183 10.49 -12.04 11.11
C MET A 183 9.23 -11.92 11.98
N GLY A 184 8.04 -12.13 11.42
CA GLY A 184 6.78 -11.94 12.14
C GLY A 184 6.57 -10.48 12.55
N GLU A 185 5.40 -10.18 13.09
CA GLU A 185 5.07 -8.86 13.62
C GLU A 185 5.30 -8.84 15.12
N THR A 186 5.99 -7.82 15.63
CA THR A 186 6.53 -7.80 16.98
C THR A 186 5.91 -6.68 17.80
N VAL A 187 5.54 -6.99 19.05
CA VAL A 187 5.18 -6.04 20.10
C VAL A 187 6.26 -6.08 21.16
N LEU A 188 6.91 -4.94 21.39
CA LEU A 188 8.05 -4.83 22.30
C LEU A 188 7.65 -4.18 23.63
N PHE A 189 8.06 -4.79 24.74
CA PHE A 189 7.80 -4.31 26.10
C PHE A 189 9.08 -3.87 26.83
N THR A 190 10.21 -3.79 26.12
CA THR A 190 11.50 -3.39 26.70
C THR A 190 12.28 -2.53 25.74
N THR A 191 12.99 -1.52 26.26
CA THR A 191 14.00 -0.77 25.50
C THR A 191 15.42 -1.10 25.98
N SER A 192 15.57 -2.08 26.89
CA SER A 192 16.85 -2.45 27.47
C SER A 192 17.69 -3.27 26.50
N GLU A 193 18.80 -2.71 26.04
CA GLU A 193 19.73 -3.36 25.11
C GLU A 193 20.20 -4.73 25.61
N SER A 194 20.52 -4.84 26.90
CA SER A 194 20.95 -6.10 27.51
C SER A 194 19.90 -7.21 27.44
N ILE A 195 18.60 -6.87 27.47
CA ILE A 195 17.51 -7.86 27.36
C ILE A 195 17.37 -8.27 25.89
N LEU A 196 17.46 -7.31 24.97
CA LEU A 196 17.41 -7.59 23.53
C LEU A 196 18.58 -8.47 23.07
N GLU A 197 19.77 -8.29 23.62
CA GLU A 197 20.92 -9.18 23.38
C GLU A 197 20.63 -10.60 23.85
N LEU A 198 20.07 -10.76 25.04
CA LEU A 198 19.69 -12.06 25.57
C LEU A 198 18.61 -12.73 24.71
N ILE A 199 17.66 -11.97 24.17
CA ILE A 199 16.65 -12.47 23.23
C ILE A 199 17.33 -12.93 21.94
N ALA A 200 18.21 -12.09 21.36
CA ALA A 200 18.88 -12.40 20.09
C ALA A 200 19.67 -13.72 20.12
N VAL A 201 20.27 -14.07 21.27
CA VAL A 201 20.99 -15.33 21.47
C VAL A 201 20.06 -16.56 21.39
N HIS A 202 18.78 -16.41 21.71
CA HIS A 202 17.80 -17.50 21.74
C HIS A 202 16.77 -17.41 20.60
N ASP A 203 16.81 -16.36 19.78
CA ASP A 203 15.90 -16.13 18.68
C ASP A 203 16.35 -16.83 17.41
N VAL A 204 15.72 -17.97 17.14
CA VAL A 204 15.99 -18.82 15.97
C VAL A 204 15.71 -18.09 14.64
N CYS A 205 14.87 -17.04 14.63
CA CYS A 205 14.66 -16.19 13.45
C CYS A 205 15.91 -15.34 13.12
N LEU A 206 16.67 -14.94 14.15
CA LEU A 206 17.91 -14.17 14.02
C LEU A 206 19.12 -15.09 13.81
N ILE A 207 19.13 -16.28 14.41
CA ILE A 207 20.23 -17.25 14.31
C ILE A 207 20.30 -17.90 12.91
N ASN A 208 19.18 -18.11 12.23
CA ASN A 208 19.13 -18.74 10.91
C ASN A 208 19.27 -17.76 9.72
N LEU A 209 19.64 -16.50 9.98
CA LEU A 209 20.08 -15.60 8.92
C LEU A 209 21.40 -16.15 8.35
N PRO A 210 21.59 -16.25 7.03
CA PRO A 210 22.82 -16.81 6.46
C PRO A 210 24.04 -16.02 6.95
N GLU A 211 24.92 -16.68 7.70
CA GLU A 211 26.17 -16.12 8.21
C GLU A 211 27.13 -15.79 7.05
N GLU A 212 27.46 -14.51 6.87
CA GLU A 212 28.70 -14.07 6.22
C GLU A 212 29.49 -13.24 7.26
N PRO A 213 30.84 -13.27 7.23
CA PRO A 213 31.68 -12.92 8.36
C PRO A 213 31.79 -11.39 8.50
N ILE A 214 30.89 -10.79 9.28
CA ILE A 214 31.01 -9.39 9.66
C ILE A 214 31.78 -9.32 10.98
N ALA A 215 33.07 -9.01 10.90
CA ALA A 215 33.79 -8.51 12.06
C ALA A 215 33.15 -7.17 12.46
N ASN A 216 32.50 -7.16 13.63
CA ASN A 216 32.10 -6.00 14.42
C ASN A 216 30.76 -5.31 14.14
N THR A 217 29.73 -6.03 13.65
CA THR A 217 28.34 -5.54 13.74
C THR A 217 27.58 -6.41 14.74
N THR A 218 27.34 -5.86 15.94
CA THR A 218 26.50 -6.51 16.95
C THR A 218 25.09 -6.67 16.41
N THR A 219 24.50 -7.85 16.62
CA THR A 219 23.12 -8.30 16.29
C THR A 219 21.98 -7.39 16.80
N LEU A 220 22.34 -6.27 17.42
CA LEU A 220 21.52 -5.30 18.14
C LEU A 220 20.78 -4.29 17.24
N GLU A 221 21.16 -4.16 15.97
CA GLU A 221 20.56 -3.18 15.05
C GLU A 221 19.19 -3.65 14.50
N LEU A 222 18.96 -4.97 14.42
CA LEU A 222 17.71 -5.55 13.90
C LEU A 222 16.50 -5.47 14.87
N LEU A 223 16.72 -5.26 16.17
CA LEU A 223 15.67 -5.28 17.22
C LEU A 223 15.25 -3.89 17.73
N LYS A 224 15.79 -2.80 17.16
CA LYS A 224 15.58 -1.42 17.66
C LYS A 224 14.41 -0.66 16.99
N ALA A 225 13.59 -1.31 16.18
CA ALA A 225 12.37 -0.70 15.66
C ALA A 225 11.22 -0.92 16.64
N ASP A 226 11.09 -0.05 17.65
CA ASP A 226 9.82 0.54 18.10
C ASP A 226 10.05 1.54 19.27
N HIS A 227 10.02 2.83 18.90
CA HIS A 227 9.82 4.03 19.72
C HIS A 227 10.72 4.32 20.94
N LEU A 228 12.01 4.52 20.70
CA LEU A 228 12.76 5.66 21.27
C LEU A 228 13.51 6.28 20.11
N THR A 229 13.04 7.39 19.53
CA THR A 229 13.72 8.01 18.38
C THR A 229 15.20 8.18 18.70
N PRO A 230 16.12 7.41 18.10
CA PRO A 230 17.51 7.82 18.08
C PRO A 230 17.49 9.17 17.39
N TYR A 231 18.26 10.13 17.90
CA TYR A 231 18.43 11.41 17.25
C TYR A 231 18.83 11.16 15.79
N ARG A 232 17.85 11.31 14.88
CA ARG A 232 18.06 11.04 13.45
C ARG A 232 19.11 12.05 12.99
N PRO A 233 20.27 11.61 12.46
CA PRO A 233 21.33 12.55 12.09
C PRO A 233 20.79 13.62 11.14
N SER A 234 21.06 14.90 11.44
CA SER A 234 20.64 16.01 10.58
C SER A 234 21.20 15.80 9.17
N THR A 235 20.35 16.02 8.16
CA THR A 235 20.73 15.87 6.77
C THR A 235 21.36 17.15 6.17
N CYS A 236 21.38 18.25 6.93
CA CYS A 236 21.85 19.59 6.52
C CYS A 236 23.22 19.92 7.13
N GLU A 237 24.15 20.39 6.29
CA GLU A 237 25.38 21.07 6.73
C GLU A 237 25.01 22.53 7.11
N GLU A 238 25.18 22.92 8.37
CA GLU A 238 24.97 24.29 8.83
C GLU A 238 25.99 25.24 8.18
N LYS A 239 25.66 25.86 7.05
CA LYS A 239 26.19 27.18 6.67
C LYS A 239 25.15 28.00 5.92
N ASP A 240 24.76 29.09 6.57
CA ASP A 240 24.17 30.34 6.11
C ASP A 240 23.41 30.34 4.76
N THR A 241 22.12 30.68 4.81
CA THR A 241 21.44 31.76 4.04
C THR A 241 19.91 31.48 3.94
N PRO A 242 19.09 32.38 3.35
CA PRO A 242 18.17 33.30 4.03
C PRO A 242 16.70 32.83 3.98
N ASN A 243 15.82 33.57 4.68
CA ASN A 243 14.38 33.27 4.76
C ASN A 243 13.62 33.34 3.42
N THR A 244 12.53 32.54 3.35
CA THR A 244 11.31 32.59 2.48
C THR A 244 11.42 32.06 1.03
N PRO A 245 10.34 31.53 0.37
CA PRO A 245 8.91 31.43 0.76
C PRO A 245 8.29 30.02 0.75
N ASN A 246 7.16 29.87 1.47
CA ASN A 246 6.26 28.71 1.44
C ASN A 246 5.53 28.64 0.10
N ILE A 247 5.75 27.59 -0.70
CA ILE A 247 4.91 27.25 -1.84
C ILE A 247 4.19 25.95 -1.48
N SER A 248 2.91 26.06 -1.12
CA SER A 248 1.99 24.93 -1.15
C SER A 248 1.86 24.47 -2.60
N LEU A 249 2.35 23.28 -2.92
CA LEU A 249 2.16 22.70 -4.24
C LEU A 249 0.68 22.30 -4.40
N PRO A 250 -0.02 22.79 -5.44
CA PRO A 250 -1.37 22.32 -5.78
C PRO A 250 -1.33 20.90 -6.35
N ALA A 251 -2.50 20.26 -6.39
CA ALA A 251 -2.72 19.01 -7.12
C ALA A 251 -2.21 19.08 -8.57
N PRO A 252 -1.72 17.96 -9.14
CA PRO A 252 -1.19 17.93 -10.48
C PRO A 252 -2.23 18.44 -11.48
N LYS A 253 -1.87 19.49 -12.21
CA LYS A 253 -2.63 19.98 -13.37
C LYS A 253 -1.98 19.38 -14.61
N PHE A 254 -2.80 19.00 -15.60
CA PHE A 254 -2.35 18.68 -16.96
C PHE A 254 -1.21 19.62 -17.37
N PRO A 255 -0.04 19.11 -17.82
CA PRO A 255 1.06 19.97 -18.17
C PRO A 255 0.60 20.95 -19.24
N ALA A 256 0.61 22.24 -18.90
CA ALA A 256 0.44 23.33 -19.84
C ALA A 256 1.65 23.36 -20.77
N ALA A 257 1.66 22.48 -21.77
CA ALA A 257 2.67 22.51 -22.81
C ALA A 257 2.42 23.73 -23.70
N LEU A 258 3.52 24.46 -23.95
CA LEU A 258 3.68 25.58 -24.87
C LEU A 258 2.74 25.50 -26.07
N SER A 259 2.05 26.60 -26.34
CA SER A 259 1.18 26.87 -27.49
C SER A 259 1.47 25.98 -28.71
N CYS A 260 0.78 24.85 -28.80
CA CYS A 260 0.67 24.13 -30.06
C CYS A 260 -0.27 24.93 -30.98
N PRO A 261 0.04 25.06 -32.28
CA PRO A 261 -0.91 25.60 -33.24
C PRO A 261 -2.23 24.82 -33.15
N PRO A 262 -3.40 25.46 -33.36
CA PRO A 262 -4.67 24.76 -33.34
C PRO A 262 -4.68 23.73 -34.47
N THR A 263 -4.40 22.47 -34.13
CA THR A 263 -4.58 21.35 -35.04
C THR A 263 -6.08 21.20 -35.25
N GLY A 264 -6.52 21.36 -36.50
CA GLY A 264 -7.93 21.48 -36.90
C GLY A 264 -8.77 20.20 -36.79
N TYR A 265 -8.66 19.44 -35.70
CA TYR A 265 -9.36 18.19 -35.49
C TYR A 265 -10.12 18.21 -34.16
N ARG A 266 -11.37 18.66 -34.19
CA ARG A 266 -12.33 18.51 -33.08
C ARG A 266 -13.00 17.15 -33.19
N HIS A 267 -12.80 16.29 -32.20
CA HIS A 267 -13.75 15.21 -31.97
C HIS A 267 -14.96 15.80 -31.28
N ASP A 268 -15.92 16.22 -32.08
CA ASP A 268 -17.26 16.60 -31.65
C ASP A 268 -17.95 15.35 -31.07
N VAL A 269 -17.82 15.15 -29.77
CA VAL A 269 -18.37 13.99 -29.04
C VAL A 269 -19.73 14.35 -28.47
N LYS A 270 -20.74 13.57 -28.85
CA LYS A 270 -22.08 13.61 -28.26
C LYS A 270 -22.33 12.42 -27.34
N VAL A 271 -21.83 11.25 -27.74
CA VAL A 271 -21.93 10.01 -26.96
C VAL A 271 -20.57 9.34 -26.90
N LEU A 272 -20.10 9.09 -25.67
CA LEU A 272 -18.94 8.28 -25.37
C LEU A 272 -19.42 6.98 -24.72
N HIS A 273 -19.02 5.84 -25.26
CA HIS A 273 -19.46 4.53 -24.77
C HIS A 273 -18.27 3.61 -24.56
N LEU A 274 -18.14 3.08 -23.34
CA LEU A 274 -17.11 2.13 -22.94
C LEU A 274 -17.75 0.75 -22.77
N GLU A 275 -17.23 -0.24 -23.48
CA GLU A 275 -17.54 -1.66 -23.28
C GLU A 275 -16.40 -2.28 -22.47
N LEU A 276 -16.67 -2.76 -21.26
CA LEU A 276 -15.68 -3.38 -20.36
C LEU A 276 -15.67 -4.88 -20.63
N LEU A 277 -14.54 -5.40 -21.13
CA LEU A 277 -14.45 -6.76 -21.69
C LEU A 277 -13.91 -7.78 -20.69
N THR A 278 -12.92 -7.39 -19.88
CA THR A 278 -12.27 -8.26 -18.91
C THR A 278 -11.75 -7.45 -17.72
N ASN A 279 -11.52 -8.12 -16.59
CA ASN A 279 -10.80 -7.59 -15.44
C ASN A 279 -9.41 -8.24 -15.32
N TRP A 280 -8.69 -7.96 -14.24
CA TRP A 280 -7.33 -8.45 -14.01
C TRP A 280 -7.25 -9.87 -13.45
N GLY A 281 -8.38 -10.51 -13.14
CA GLY A 281 -8.45 -11.92 -12.72
C GLY A 281 -9.37 -12.19 -11.52
N MET A 282 -10.22 -11.24 -11.13
CA MET A 282 -11.22 -11.48 -10.08
C MET A 282 -12.49 -12.11 -10.67
N ASP A 283 -12.94 -13.21 -10.09
CA ASP A 283 -14.16 -13.86 -10.57
C ASP A 283 -15.41 -13.07 -10.17
N GLY A 284 -16.31 -12.89 -11.13
CA GLY A 284 -17.66 -12.38 -10.88
C GLY A 284 -17.77 -10.87 -10.62
N LEU A 285 -16.69 -10.11 -10.59
CA LEU A 285 -16.72 -8.67 -10.27
C LEU A 285 -15.91 -7.83 -11.26
N ILE A 286 -16.38 -6.62 -11.57
CA ILE A 286 -15.62 -5.62 -12.32
C ILE A 286 -15.90 -4.22 -11.77
N GLY A 287 -14.87 -3.39 -11.66
CA GLY A 287 -15.03 -2.07 -11.06
C GLY A 287 -14.01 -1.04 -11.51
N LEU A 288 -14.30 0.21 -11.16
CA LEU A 288 -13.45 1.38 -11.31
C LEU A 288 -13.55 2.23 -10.04
N THR A 289 -12.49 2.95 -9.69
CA THR A 289 -12.55 3.94 -8.61
C THR A 289 -13.24 5.20 -9.09
N GLY A 290 -12.85 5.73 -10.26
CA GLY A 290 -13.44 6.96 -10.78
C GLY A 290 -12.92 7.33 -12.18
N MET A 291 -13.53 8.37 -12.73
CA MET A 291 -13.30 8.87 -14.08
C MET A 291 -13.37 10.40 -14.11
N GLU A 292 -12.54 11.00 -14.95
CA GLU A 292 -12.62 12.42 -15.30
C GLU A 292 -12.57 12.60 -16.82
N LEU A 293 -13.23 13.64 -17.33
CA LEU A 293 -13.34 13.93 -18.75
C LEU A 293 -12.69 15.28 -19.03
N VAL A 294 -11.81 15.33 -20.02
CA VAL A 294 -10.97 16.50 -20.29
C VAL A 294 -11.25 17.04 -21.69
N ASP A 295 -11.51 18.34 -21.80
CA ASP A 295 -11.77 19.01 -23.07
C ASP A 295 -10.49 19.41 -23.85
N ASP A 296 -10.68 19.97 -25.05
CA ASP A 296 -9.60 20.47 -25.91
C ASP A 296 -8.78 21.62 -25.30
N ARG A 297 -9.26 22.24 -24.22
CA ARG A 297 -8.60 23.31 -23.45
C ARG A 297 -7.89 22.79 -22.20
N ASN A 298 -7.82 21.47 -22.00
CA ASN A 298 -7.31 20.82 -20.78
C ASN A 298 -8.11 21.19 -19.52
N GLN A 299 -9.42 21.44 -19.66
CA GLN A 299 -10.33 21.68 -18.55
C GLN A 299 -11.18 20.44 -18.30
N LEU A 300 -11.49 20.20 -17.03
CA LEU A 300 -12.43 19.16 -16.64
C LEU A 300 -13.84 19.54 -17.13
N ILE A 301 -14.51 18.60 -17.78
CA ILE A 301 -15.90 18.75 -18.19
C ILE A 301 -16.76 18.49 -16.96
N ASP A 302 -17.57 19.49 -16.60
CA ASP A 302 -18.45 19.45 -15.43
C ASP A 302 -19.58 18.41 -15.60
N GLU A 303 -19.94 17.72 -14.53
CA GLU A 303 -20.99 16.69 -14.50
C GLU A 303 -22.36 17.22 -14.96
N SER A 304 -22.65 18.52 -14.77
CA SER A 304 -23.88 19.14 -15.29
C SER A 304 -23.99 19.15 -16.81
N GLN A 305 -22.91 18.85 -17.54
CA GLN A 305 -22.85 18.84 -18.99
C GLN A 305 -23.11 17.46 -19.60
N PHE A 306 -23.30 16.41 -18.81
CA PHE A 306 -23.54 15.07 -19.32
C PHE A 306 -24.39 14.20 -18.39
N THR A 307 -24.91 13.11 -18.94
CA THR A 307 -25.57 12.05 -18.18
C THR A 307 -24.81 10.74 -18.35
N VAL A 308 -24.68 9.97 -17.28
CA VAL A 308 -24.01 8.67 -17.27
C VAL A 308 -25.01 7.56 -17.03
N VAL A 309 -24.90 6.48 -17.80
CA VAL A 309 -25.68 5.25 -17.62
C VAL A 309 -24.74 4.05 -17.64
N THR A 310 -24.80 3.25 -16.59
CA THR A 310 -24.07 1.98 -16.48
C THR A 310 -25.01 0.79 -16.69
N SER A 311 -24.46 -0.36 -17.07
CA SER A 311 -25.24 -1.56 -17.41
C SER A 311 -26.03 -2.17 -16.24
N ASP A 312 -25.63 -1.91 -14.99
CA ASP A 312 -26.33 -2.32 -13.77
C ASP A 312 -27.58 -1.45 -13.49
N GLY A 313 -27.68 -0.27 -14.11
CA GLY A 313 -28.82 0.64 -13.98
C GLY A 313 -28.97 1.30 -12.60
N ASN A 314 -28.03 1.10 -11.68
CA ASN A 314 -28.06 1.70 -10.34
C ASN A 314 -27.41 3.09 -10.34
N LYS A 315 -28.24 4.12 -10.28
CA LYS A 315 -27.79 5.52 -10.29
C LYS A 315 -26.87 5.89 -9.12
N GLU A 316 -27.07 5.30 -7.94
CA GLU A 316 -26.22 5.57 -6.77
C GLU A 316 -24.81 5.03 -6.98
N GLN A 317 -24.69 3.84 -7.57
CA GLN A 317 -23.39 3.28 -7.94
C GLN A 317 -22.75 4.08 -9.08
N THR A 318 -23.51 4.45 -10.10
CA THR A 318 -22.98 5.27 -11.22
C THR A 318 -22.39 6.59 -10.74
N ALA A 319 -22.98 7.24 -9.74
CA ALA A 319 -22.50 8.51 -9.20
C ALA A 319 -21.08 8.42 -8.62
N LYS A 320 -20.66 7.25 -8.14
CA LYS A 320 -19.31 7.04 -7.60
C LYS A 320 -18.22 7.24 -8.65
N LEU A 321 -18.52 7.00 -9.93
CA LEU A 321 -17.54 7.19 -11.02
C LEU A 321 -17.09 8.65 -11.17
N PHE A 322 -17.86 9.62 -10.68
CA PHE A 322 -17.57 11.05 -10.87
C PHE A 322 -17.57 11.84 -9.55
N ASN A 323 -17.54 11.17 -8.38
CA ASN A 323 -17.60 11.82 -7.06
C ASN A 323 -16.36 12.66 -6.69
N GLY A 324 -15.31 12.65 -7.51
CA GLY A 324 -14.04 13.36 -7.30
C GLY A 324 -13.11 12.76 -6.24
N ARG A 325 -13.51 11.67 -5.56
CA ARG A 325 -12.71 10.99 -4.52
C ARG A 325 -11.88 9.86 -5.12
N ASN A 326 -11.04 10.21 -6.08
CA ASN A 326 -10.33 9.24 -6.92
C ASN A 326 -9.13 8.56 -6.25
N LEU A 327 -8.52 9.21 -5.25
CA LEU A 327 -7.36 8.69 -4.52
C LEU A 327 -7.79 8.01 -3.22
N THR A 328 -8.45 6.86 -3.34
CA THR A 328 -9.07 6.18 -2.21
C THR A 328 -8.85 4.67 -2.24
N ARG A 329 -9.09 4.04 -1.09
CA ARG A 329 -9.23 2.59 -0.90
C ARG A 329 -10.60 2.23 -0.32
N ASP A 330 -11.43 3.22 -0.05
CA ASP A 330 -12.75 3.01 0.51
C ASP A 330 -13.71 2.49 -0.58
N PRO A 331 -14.27 1.28 -0.46
CA PRO A 331 -15.27 0.76 -1.40
C PRO A 331 -16.53 1.62 -1.52
N GLN A 332 -16.83 2.47 -0.53
CA GLN A 332 -17.98 3.39 -0.59
C GLN A 332 -17.81 4.44 -1.69
N ASP A 333 -16.58 4.85 -1.96
CA ASP A 333 -16.25 5.82 -3.00
C ASP A 333 -15.98 5.17 -4.37
N MET A 334 -16.06 3.83 -4.48
CA MET A 334 -15.73 3.09 -5.71
C MET A 334 -16.92 2.39 -6.35
N TRP A 335 -16.93 2.35 -7.68
CA TRP A 335 -17.93 1.64 -8.48
C TRP A 335 -17.53 0.18 -8.69
N LEU A 336 -18.40 -0.76 -8.32
CA LEU A 336 -18.20 -2.20 -8.45
C LEU A 336 -19.52 -2.89 -8.82
N VAL A 337 -19.49 -3.79 -9.80
CA VAL A 337 -20.67 -4.51 -10.27
C VAL A 337 -20.37 -5.97 -10.59
N ASP A 338 -21.42 -6.79 -10.65
CA ASP A 338 -21.33 -8.17 -11.11
C ASP A 338 -20.82 -8.25 -12.55
N PHE A 339 -19.88 -9.15 -12.79
CA PHE A 339 -19.25 -9.35 -14.08
C PHE A 339 -19.44 -10.78 -14.60
N ASP A 340 -20.07 -10.87 -15.77
CA ASP A 340 -20.12 -12.08 -16.57
C ASP A 340 -19.55 -11.76 -17.95
N SER A 341 -18.45 -12.41 -18.34
CA SER A 341 -17.82 -12.25 -19.66
C SER A 341 -18.77 -12.39 -20.86
N LYS A 342 -19.94 -13.04 -20.68
CA LYS A 342 -20.97 -13.19 -21.72
C LYS A 342 -21.93 -12.00 -21.81
N LYS A 343 -21.96 -11.14 -20.79
CA LYS A 343 -22.80 -9.94 -20.72
C LYS A 343 -21.89 -8.70 -20.76
N PRO A 344 -22.04 -7.81 -21.74
CA PRO A 344 -21.20 -6.62 -21.80
C PRO A 344 -21.54 -5.68 -20.64
N VAL A 345 -20.57 -5.45 -19.76
CA VAL A 345 -20.65 -4.36 -18.78
C VAL A 345 -20.29 -3.07 -19.51
N THR A 346 -21.12 -2.05 -19.40
CA THR A 346 -20.96 -0.82 -20.19
C THR A 346 -21.11 0.45 -19.36
N ILE A 347 -20.39 1.49 -19.76
CA ILE A 347 -20.51 2.85 -19.23
C ILE A 347 -20.79 3.77 -20.42
N THR A 348 -21.94 4.43 -20.43
CA THR A 348 -22.36 5.33 -21.51
C THR A 348 -22.51 6.74 -20.98
N ILE A 349 -21.76 7.68 -21.55
CA ILE A 349 -21.79 9.09 -21.22
C ILE A 349 -22.39 9.84 -22.41
N THR A 350 -23.49 10.54 -22.17
CA THR A 350 -24.19 11.35 -23.18
C THR A 350 -24.08 12.81 -22.80
N PHE A 351 -23.40 13.61 -23.61
CA PHE A 351 -23.22 15.04 -23.36
C PHE A 351 -24.49 15.81 -23.75
N HIS A 352 -24.90 16.80 -22.95
CA HIS A 352 -26.05 17.66 -23.22
C HIS A 352 -25.86 18.50 -24.48
N GLU A 353 -24.62 18.95 -24.71
CA GLU A 353 -24.16 19.59 -25.94
C GLU A 353 -23.00 18.80 -26.54
N ILE A 354 -22.64 19.07 -27.79
CA ILE A 354 -21.46 18.47 -28.41
C ILE A 354 -20.21 19.05 -27.73
N VAL A 355 -19.30 18.18 -27.29
CA VAL A 355 -18.06 18.57 -26.59
C VAL A 355 -16.84 18.13 -27.39
N ALA A 356 -15.82 18.99 -27.46
CA ALA A 356 -14.51 18.64 -28.00
C ALA A 356 -13.71 17.85 -26.94
N LEU A 357 -13.99 16.55 -26.80
CA LEU A 357 -13.36 15.69 -25.82
C LEU A 357 -11.92 15.34 -26.24
N LYS A 358 -10.94 15.63 -25.38
CA LYS A 358 -9.52 15.39 -25.61
C LYS A 358 -9.02 14.11 -24.96
N ALA A 359 -9.38 13.86 -23.70
CA ALA A 359 -8.88 12.72 -22.94
C ALA A 359 -9.90 12.25 -21.89
N ILE A 360 -9.69 11.02 -21.43
CA ILE A 360 -10.41 10.40 -20.32
C ILE A 360 -9.36 9.97 -19.29
N SER A 361 -9.47 10.46 -18.07
CA SER A 361 -8.62 10.03 -16.96
C SER A 361 -9.37 8.95 -16.16
N ILE A 362 -8.72 7.82 -15.89
CA ILE A 362 -9.34 6.67 -15.22
C ILE A 362 -8.52 6.26 -14.01
N TRP A 363 -9.21 6.09 -12.88
CA TRP A 363 -8.68 5.42 -11.70
C TRP A 363 -9.30 4.03 -11.61
N ASN A 364 -8.48 3.00 -11.72
CA ASN A 364 -8.95 1.63 -11.67
C ASN A 364 -9.33 1.22 -10.23
N TYR A 365 -10.10 0.14 -10.05
CA TYR A 365 -10.60 -0.28 -8.73
C TYR A 365 -9.45 -0.62 -7.76
N ASN A 366 -9.41 -0.01 -6.57
CA ASN A 366 -8.21 0.01 -5.71
C ASN A 366 -8.45 -0.33 -4.22
N ALA A 367 -9.57 -0.95 -3.85
CA ALA A 367 -9.93 -1.15 -2.43
C ALA A 367 -8.83 -1.87 -1.61
N SER A 368 -8.21 -2.89 -2.19
CA SER A 368 -7.04 -3.57 -1.64
C SER A 368 -6.16 -4.12 -2.76
N PHE A 369 -4.99 -4.66 -2.40
CA PHE A 369 -4.13 -5.35 -3.36
C PHE A 369 -4.86 -6.51 -4.04
N GLU A 370 -5.64 -7.30 -3.31
CA GLU A 370 -6.41 -8.43 -3.83
C GLU A 370 -7.61 -7.93 -4.64
N MET A 371 -8.33 -6.96 -4.11
CA MET A 371 -9.52 -6.42 -4.76
C MET A 371 -9.19 -5.63 -6.02
N SER A 372 -7.96 -5.14 -6.19
CA SER A 372 -7.52 -4.49 -7.43
C SER A 372 -7.58 -5.40 -8.67
N TYR A 373 -7.67 -6.73 -8.48
CA TYR A 373 -7.92 -7.68 -9.57
C TYR A 373 -9.35 -7.58 -10.16
N ALA A 374 -10.30 -6.97 -9.45
CA ALA A 374 -11.61 -6.57 -9.98
C ALA A 374 -11.52 -5.38 -10.94
N GLY A 375 -10.39 -4.67 -10.95
CA GLY A 375 -10.18 -3.56 -11.86
C GLY A 375 -10.33 -3.97 -13.32
N VAL A 376 -10.87 -3.08 -14.15
CA VAL A 376 -11.01 -3.31 -15.60
C VAL A 376 -9.62 -3.50 -16.21
N LYS A 377 -9.47 -4.49 -17.09
CA LYS A 377 -8.23 -4.77 -17.82
C LYS A 377 -8.33 -4.41 -19.29
N ALA A 378 -9.40 -4.81 -19.97
CA ALA A 378 -9.58 -4.52 -21.40
C ALA A 378 -10.92 -3.85 -21.64
N SER A 379 -10.93 -2.81 -22.46
CA SER A 379 -12.14 -2.09 -22.84
C SER A 379 -12.11 -1.65 -24.30
N LYS A 380 -13.29 -1.53 -24.91
CA LYS A 380 -13.48 -0.84 -26.19
C LYS A 380 -14.12 0.51 -25.94
N ILE A 381 -13.54 1.54 -26.53
CA ILE A 381 -14.07 2.90 -26.50
C ILE A 381 -14.73 3.19 -27.84
N TYR A 382 -15.99 3.60 -27.80
CA TYR A 382 -16.79 4.03 -28.93
C TYR A 382 -17.12 5.51 -28.79
N VAL A 383 -16.96 6.26 -29.89
CA VAL A 383 -17.30 7.67 -29.98
C VAL A 383 -18.38 7.83 -31.04
N ASN A 384 -19.52 8.40 -30.65
CA ASN A 384 -20.71 8.57 -31.50
C ASN A 384 -21.13 7.26 -32.21
N GLY A 385 -21.04 6.13 -31.50
CA GLY A 385 -21.39 4.79 -32.00
C GLY A 385 -20.33 4.11 -32.86
N LYS A 386 -19.21 4.77 -33.18
CA LYS A 386 -18.10 4.18 -33.93
C LYS A 386 -16.99 3.73 -32.99
N LEU A 387 -16.48 2.51 -33.17
CA LEU A 387 -15.31 2.03 -32.43
C LEU A 387 -14.14 2.98 -32.67
N PHE A 388 -13.64 3.58 -31.59
CA PHE A 388 -12.51 4.49 -31.60
C PHE A 388 -11.21 3.75 -31.31
N LYS A 389 -11.11 3.06 -30.16
CA LYS A 389 -9.88 2.39 -29.72
C LYS A 389 -10.17 1.21 -28.79
N ASN A 390 -9.34 0.17 -28.88
CA ASN A 390 -9.26 -0.86 -27.85
C ASN A 390 -8.18 -0.43 -26.85
N ILE A 391 -8.49 -0.43 -25.56
CA ILE A 391 -7.59 0.00 -24.50
C ILE A 391 -7.33 -1.17 -23.55
N VAL A 392 -6.09 -1.25 -23.08
CA VAL A 392 -5.72 -2.02 -21.91
C VAL A 392 -5.52 -1.05 -20.76
N PHE A 393 -6.30 -1.20 -19.70
CA PHE A 393 -6.18 -0.38 -18.51
C PHE A 393 -5.19 -0.99 -17.53
N ARG A 394 -4.35 -0.14 -16.95
CA ARG A 394 -3.38 -0.48 -15.91
C ARG A 394 -4.12 -0.96 -14.66
N LYS A 395 -3.64 -2.04 -14.07
CA LYS A 395 -4.14 -2.52 -12.78
C LYS A 395 -3.81 -1.47 -11.71
N ALA A 396 -4.73 -1.22 -10.79
CA ALA A 396 -4.42 -0.43 -9.60
C ALA A 396 -3.49 -1.23 -8.66
N THR A 397 -2.72 -0.52 -7.84
CA THR A 397 -1.66 -1.14 -7.02
C THR A 397 -2.15 -1.72 -5.70
N GLY A 398 -3.37 -1.40 -5.27
CA GLY A 398 -3.92 -1.77 -3.96
C GLY A 398 -3.53 -0.84 -2.82
N PHE A 399 -2.84 0.26 -3.12
CA PHE A 399 -2.43 1.30 -2.18
C PHE A 399 -2.51 2.69 -2.83
N VAL A 400 -2.33 3.74 -2.02
CA VAL A 400 -2.38 5.14 -2.49
C VAL A 400 -1.10 5.85 -2.05
N TYR A 401 0.04 5.42 -2.61
CA TYR A 401 1.33 6.09 -2.42
C TYR A 401 1.55 7.24 -3.42
N PHE A 402 0.86 7.18 -4.55
CA PHE A 402 0.91 8.16 -5.62
C PHE A 402 -0.43 8.17 -6.36
N ASP A 403 -0.62 9.17 -7.21
CA ASP A 403 -1.79 9.24 -8.08
C ASP A 403 -1.68 8.18 -9.20
N TYR A 404 -2.50 7.15 -9.11
CA TYR A 404 -2.50 6.02 -10.04
C TYR A 404 -3.44 6.23 -11.24
N VAL A 405 -3.81 7.48 -11.54
CA VAL A 405 -4.56 7.87 -12.75
C VAL A 405 -3.92 7.36 -14.03
N GLN A 406 -4.72 6.79 -14.92
CA GLN A 406 -4.32 6.48 -16.29
C GLN A 406 -5.02 7.40 -17.27
N ASP A 407 -4.24 8.20 -18.00
CA ASP A 407 -4.77 9.12 -19.00
C ASP A 407 -4.90 8.46 -20.38
N ILE A 408 -6.11 8.52 -20.96
CA ILE A 408 -6.41 8.00 -22.28
C ILE A 408 -6.66 9.16 -23.22
N VAL A 409 -5.63 9.50 -24.00
CA VAL A 409 -5.72 10.55 -25.01
C VAL A 409 -6.51 10.05 -26.22
N LEU A 410 -7.52 10.81 -26.63
CA LEU A 410 -8.41 10.54 -27.77
C LEU A 410 -7.98 11.26 -29.06
N ASP A 411 -6.73 11.74 -29.13
CA ASP A 411 -6.16 12.33 -30.34
C ASP A 411 -5.60 11.24 -31.28
N PRO A 412 -6.14 11.06 -32.50
CA PRO A 412 -5.69 10.07 -33.47
C PRO A 412 -4.28 10.36 -34.03
N ASN A 413 -3.72 11.55 -33.85
CA ASN A 413 -2.33 11.86 -34.21
C ASN A 413 -1.33 11.50 -33.10
N MET A 414 -1.82 11.32 -31.86
CA MET A 414 -1.05 10.85 -30.71
C MET A 414 -1.28 9.37 -30.42
N THR A 415 -2.01 8.65 -31.29
CA THR A 415 -1.90 7.19 -31.33
C THR A 415 -0.47 6.84 -31.71
N GLU A 416 0.37 6.62 -30.71
CA GLU A 416 1.59 5.86 -30.84
C GLU A 416 1.22 4.51 -31.43
N ASN A 417 1.21 4.44 -32.76
CA ASN A 417 1.23 3.20 -33.51
C ASN A 417 2.63 2.61 -33.33
N GLU A 418 2.98 2.21 -32.11
CA GLU A 418 3.97 1.16 -31.94
C GLU A 418 3.29 -0.14 -32.38
N HIS A 419 3.21 -0.32 -33.71
CA HIS A 419 3.07 -1.64 -34.30
C HIS A 419 4.23 -2.47 -33.76
N VAL A 420 3.99 -3.24 -32.70
CA VAL A 420 4.93 -4.21 -32.17
C VAL A 420 5.15 -5.23 -33.28
N PRO A 421 6.35 -5.31 -33.90
CA PRO A 421 6.62 -6.36 -34.84
C PRO A 421 6.56 -7.68 -34.08
N LYS A 422 5.67 -8.60 -34.49
CA LYS A 422 5.74 -9.98 -34.04
C LYS A 422 7.12 -10.53 -34.44
N GLY A 423 8.04 -10.69 -33.48
CA GLY A 423 9.32 -11.34 -33.74
C GLY A 423 10.56 -10.92 -32.95
N ILE A 424 10.52 -9.94 -32.03
CA ILE A 424 11.67 -9.62 -31.17
C ILE A 424 11.37 -10.13 -29.76
N SER A 425 11.94 -11.29 -29.43
CA SER A 425 11.48 -12.22 -28.38
C SER A 425 11.99 -11.95 -26.96
N GLN A 426 12.58 -10.80 -26.62
CA GLN A 426 13.24 -10.65 -25.32
C GLN A 426 13.11 -9.22 -24.77
N SER A 427 11.94 -8.82 -24.29
CA SER A 427 11.81 -7.54 -23.57
C SER A 427 10.59 -7.59 -22.68
N ILE A 428 10.69 -6.97 -21.51
CA ILE A 428 9.63 -6.98 -20.52
C ILE A 428 8.75 -5.76 -20.76
N GLY A 429 7.45 -6.02 -20.97
CA GLY A 429 6.45 -4.98 -21.21
C GLY A 429 5.45 -4.91 -20.09
N GLY A 430 5.30 -3.74 -19.50
CA GLY A 430 4.32 -3.51 -18.45
C GLY A 430 3.95 -2.03 -18.33
N PHE A 431 3.10 -1.74 -17.36
CA PHE A 431 2.64 -0.39 -17.08
C PHE A 431 3.32 0.21 -15.84
N VAL A 432 3.56 -0.61 -14.82
CA VAL A 432 4.22 -0.20 -13.57
C VAL A 432 5.52 -0.96 -13.42
N PHE A 433 6.64 -0.24 -13.40
CA PHE A 433 7.94 -0.76 -13.02
C PHE A 433 8.26 -0.27 -11.63
N GLN A 434 8.32 -1.18 -10.65
CA GLN A 434 8.59 -0.85 -9.26
C GLN A 434 9.97 -1.38 -8.88
N ILE A 435 10.76 -0.51 -8.24
CA ILE A 435 12.06 -0.85 -7.66
C ILE A 435 11.92 -0.72 -6.15
N ARG A 436 12.00 -1.85 -5.45
CA ARG A 436 12.04 -1.93 -3.99
C ARG A 436 13.48 -1.86 -3.53
N LEU A 437 13.76 -1.00 -2.55
CA LEU A 437 15.08 -0.81 -1.97
C LEU A 437 15.12 -1.48 -0.60
N LEU A 438 15.70 -2.69 -0.57
CA LEU A 438 15.53 -3.63 0.53
C LEU A 438 16.48 -3.37 1.69
N SER A 439 17.68 -2.87 1.42
CA SER A 439 18.65 -2.50 2.45
C SER A 439 19.65 -1.46 1.95
N THR A 440 20.39 -0.87 2.88
CA THR A 440 21.53 0.03 2.63
C THR A 440 22.86 -0.71 2.76
N TRP A 441 23.96 -0.01 2.47
CA TRP A 441 25.32 -0.50 2.74
C TRP A 441 25.72 -0.34 4.22
N GLY A 442 25.13 0.61 4.95
CA GLY A 442 25.38 0.77 6.40
C GLY A 442 24.55 1.83 7.14
N ASP A 443 23.69 2.62 6.49
CA ASP A 443 22.87 3.63 7.17
C ASP A 443 21.47 3.06 7.54
N GLU A 444 21.12 3.11 8.83
CA GLU A 444 19.85 2.61 9.38
C GLU A 444 18.67 3.55 9.15
N PHE A 445 18.93 4.83 8.86
CA PHE A 445 17.90 5.88 8.83
C PHE A 445 17.58 6.33 7.41
N TYR A 446 18.53 6.30 6.50
CA TYR A 446 18.42 6.93 5.20
C TYR A 446 18.88 6.01 4.07
N ILE A 447 18.15 6.08 2.96
CA ILE A 447 18.48 5.34 1.74
C ILE A 447 18.38 6.27 0.55
N GLY A 448 19.35 6.21 -0.35
CA GLY A 448 19.44 7.13 -1.48
C GLY A 448 19.96 6.50 -2.75
N LEU A 449 19.76 7.22 -3.85
CA LEU A 449 20.31 6.90 -5.17
C LEU A 449 20.71 8.20 -5.86
N ASN A 450 21.66 8.13 -6.78
CA ASN A 450 21.98 9.26 -7.64
C ASN A 450 21.01 9.40 -8.81
N GLY A 451 20.58 8.28 -9.41
CA GLY A 451 19.77 8.31 -10.62
C GLY A 451 19.38 6.93 -11.12
N ILE A 452 18.37 6.89 -11.99
CA ILE A 452 17.86 5.68 -12.64
C ILE A 452 17.59 6.00 -14.12
N GLU A 453 18.08 5.16 -15.02
CA GLU A 453 17.83 5.26 -16.46
C GLU A 453 17.08 4.03 -16.96
N LEU A 454 16.09 4.27 -17.82
CA LEU A 454 15.30 3.23 -18.47
C LEU A 454 15.56 3.27 -19.98
N TYR A 455 15.88 2.13 -20.58
CA TYR A 455 16.15 2.05 -22.01
C TYR A 455 15.08 1.23 -22.73
N ASN A 456 14.66 1.71 -23.90
CA ASN A 456 13.69 1.02 -24.75
C ASN A 456 14.34 -0.14 -25.53
N ARG A 457 13.54 -0.88 -26.29
CA ARG A 457 14.01 -2.00 -27.15
C ARG A 457 15.08 -1.64 -28.19
N LYS A 458 15.22 -0.37 -28.54
CA LYS A 458 16.23 0.13 -29.49
C LYS A 458 17.53 0.53 -28.79
N GLY A 459 17.60 0.40 -27.46
CA GLY A 459 18.72 0.87 -26.65
C GLY A 459 18.75 2.39 -26.47
N GLU A 460 17.64 3.07 -26.72
CA GLU A 460 17.50 4.52 -26.54
C GLU A 460 16.96 4.81 -25.13
N LEU A 461 17.46 5.88 -24.51
CA LEU A 461 16.98 6.34 -23.20
C LEU A 461 15.52 6.79 -23.31
N ILE A 462 14.65 6.20 -22.49
CA ILE A 462 13.25 6.60 -22.36
C ILE A 462 13.22 7.94 -21.63
N LYS A 463 12.55 8.92 -22.23
CA LYS A 463 12.33 10.22 -21.59
C LYS A 463 11.22 10.12 -20.55
N VAL A 464 11.58 9.71 -19.34
CA VAL A 464 10.69 9.72 -18.17
C VAL A 464 10.37 11.16 -17.78
N ARG A 465 9.09 11.44 -17.50
CA ARG A 465 8.62 12.74 -17.00
C ARG A 465 8.30 12.62 -15.50
N GLU A 466 8.20 13.75 -14.83
CA GLU A 466 7.87 13.80 -13.39
C GLU A 466 6.55 13.08 -13.08
N ASN A 467 5.54 13.19 -13.95
CA ASN A 467 4.26 12.49 -13.78
C ASN A 467 4.33 10.97 -13.99
N ASN A 468 5.43 10.46 -14.56
CA ASN A 468 5.67 9.02 -14.67
C ASN A 468 6.46 8.47 -13.48
N LEU A 469 6.93 9.33 -12.57
CA LEU A 469 7.77 8.94 -11.46
C LEU A 469 7.02 9.14 -10.14
N ALA A 470 7.11 8.15 -9.27
CA ALA A 470 6.75 8.32 -7.87
C ALA A 470 7.77 7.61 -6.98
N ALA A 471 7.92 8.10 -5.75
CA ALA A 471 8.71 7.42 -4.73
C ALA A 471 7.97 7.42 -3.40
N PHE A 472 8.17 6.37 -2.61
CA PHE A 472 7.61 6.25 -1.28
C PHE A 472 8.63 5.68 -0.28
N PRO A 473 8.97 6.41 0.79
CA PRO A 473 8.63 7.82 1.01
C PRO A 473 9.26 8.70 -0.09
N GLU A 474 8.60 9.81 -0.44
CA GLU A 474 9.02 10.63 -1.58
C GLU A 474 10.44 11.18 -1.41
N SER A 475 10.75 11.70 -0.23
CA SER A 475 12.08 12.18 0.14
C SER A 475 12.18 12.33 1.65
N VAL A 476 13.34 12.76 2.15
CA VAL A 476 13.54 13.13 3.56
C VAL A 476 12.61 14.27 4.04
N ASN A 477 11.95 15.00 3.14
CA ASN A 477 10.96 16.02 3.50
C ASN A 477 9.71 15.46 4.19
N ILE A 478 9.51 14.14 4.19
CA ILE A 478 8.45 13.50 5.00
C ILE A 478 8.69 13.66 6.50
N LEU A 479 9.93 13.94 6.92
CA LEU A 479 10.30 14.04 8.33
C LEU A 479 9.89 15.42 8.89
N PRO A 480 9.32 15.47 10.11
CA PRO A 480 8.70 16.70 10.65
C PRO A 480 9.65 17.90 10.79
N ASN A 481 10.95 17.62 10.96
CA ASN A 481 12.00 18.63 11.17
C ASN A 481 12.75 19.04 9.90
N ILE A 482 12.43 18.44 8.75
CA ILE A 482 13.11 18.72 7.48
C ILE A 482 12.10 19.34 6.53
N LYS A 483 12.43 20.50 5.97
CA LYS A 483 11.60 21.19 4.99
C LYS A 483 12.46 21.67 3.83
N ASN A 484 11.96 21.52 2.61
CA ASN A 484 12.59 22.00 1.38
C ASN A 484 14.00 21.43 1.12
N ASP A 485 14.26 20.20 1.57
CA ASP A 485 15.45 19.46 1.15
C ASP A 485 15.38 19.21 -0.37
N LEU A 486 16.47 19.50 -1.07
CA LEU A 486 16.54 19.44 -2.53
C LEU A 486 16.71 18.01 -3.06
N ARG A 487 16.86 17.00 -2.19
CA ARG A 487 17.00 15.59 -2.57
C ARG A 487 15.67 14.92 -2.83
N THR A 488 14.89 15.50 -3.74
CA THR A 488 13.56 15.04 -4.14
C THR A 488 13.61 13.91 -5.16
N SER A 489 12.52 13.14 -5.27
CA SER A 489 12.40 12.00 -6.20
C SER A 489 12.72 12.38 -7.66
N ASN A 490 12.41 13.60 -8.11
CA ASN A 490 12.76 14.09 -9.46
C ASN A 490 14.25 13.99 -9.81
N ASN A 491 15.14 13.99 -8.82
CA ASN A 491 16.57 13.82 -9.06
C ASN A 491 16.91 12.43 -9.61
N LEU A 492 16.06 11.41 -9.35
CA LEU A 492 16.22 10.06 -9.91
C LEU A 492 16.21 10.04 -11.44
N ILE A 493 15.56 11.00 -12.09
CA ILE A 493 15.43 11.05 -13.55
C ILE A 493 16.13 12.26 -14.17
N THR A 494 16.88 13.03 -13.36
CA THR A 494 17.52 14.27 -13.78
C THR A 494 19.03 14.13 -13.70
N PRO A 495 19.76 14.15 -14.83
CA PRO A 495 21.21 14.10 -14.80
C PRO A 495 21.81 15.36 -14.13
N PRO A 496 23.03 15.29 -13.57
CA PRO A 496 24.02 14.22 -13.75
C PRO A 496 23.88 13.06 -12.75
N ASN A 497 24.04 11.82 -13.24
CA ASN A 497 24.00 10.61 -12.42
C ASN A 497 25.31 10.31 -11.68
N ASP A 498 26.45 10.78 -12.20
CA ASP A 498 27.74 10.66 -11.52
C ASP A 498 28.07 11.98 -10.82
N THR A 499 27.68 12.10 -9.55
CA THR A 499 27.79 13.32 -8.77
C THR A 499 27.82 13.02 -7.27
N ASP A 500 28.50 13.86 -6.50
CA ASP A 500 28.45 13.90 -5.02
C ASP A 500 27.69 15.15 -4.51
N ILE A 501 27.09 15.91 -5.44
CA ILE A 501 26.38 17.14 -5.13
C ILE A 501 24.98 16.79 -4.60
N ALA A 502 24.75 17.06 -3.30
CA ALA A 502 23.50 16.78 -2.58
C ALA A 502 22.23 17.05 -3.39
N LYS A 503 22.08 18.27 -3.94
CA LYS A 503 20.88 18.71 -4.66
C LYS A 503 20.59 17.99 -5.99
N HIS A 504 21.51 17.14 -6.47
CA HIS A 504 21.35 16.36 -7.70
C HIS A 504 21.13 14.88 -7.42
N MET A 505 21.06 14.46 -6.16
CA MET A 505 20.81 13.07 -5.76
C MET A 505 19.47 12.96 -5.06
N TRP A 506 18.95 11.75 -4.93
CA TRP A 506 17.73 11.46 -4.18
C TRP A 506 18.07 10.80 -2.85
N LEU A 507 17.37 11.20 -1.79
CA LEU A 507 17.49 10.61 -0.46
C LEU A 507 16.13 10.59 0.21
N THR A 508 15.79 9.46 0.81
CA THR A 508 14.56 9.28 1.56
C THR A 508 14.81 8.61 2.90
N ALA A 509 13.81 8.66 3.77
CA ALA A 509 13.85 8.02 5.07
C ALA A 509 13.56 6.53 4.95
N LEU A 510 14.37 5.69 5.60
CA LEU A 510 13.95 4.36 6.00
C LEU A 510 12.93 4.54 7.14
N LEU A 511 11.75 3.96 6.95
CA LEU A 511 10.68 3.93 7.94
C LEU A 511 10.60 2.52 8.53
N PRO A 512 10.31 2.38 9.83
CA PRO A 512 10.14 1.07 10.46
C PRO A 512 9.17 0.18 9.67
N ASN A 513 9.55 -1.09 9.48
CA ASN A 513 8.76 -2.11 8.78
C ASN A 513 8.36 -1.75 7.33
N ARG A 514 8.99 -0.75 6.72
CA ARG A 514 8.70 -0.32 5.35
C ARG A 514 9.97 -0.21 4.51
N CYS A 515 9.88 -0.76 3.32
CA CYS A 515 10.90 -0.66 2.30
C CYS A 515 10.63 0.57 1.43
N ALA A 516 11.67 1.35 1.13
CA ALA A 516 11.56 2.46 0.20
C ALA A 516 11.31 1.94 -1.23
N ARG A 517 10.46 2.63 -1.99
CA ARG A 517 10.03 2.21 -3.32
C ARG A 517 10.14 3.35 -4.30
N VAL A 518 10.55 3.03 -5.52
CA VAL A 518 10.48 3.90 -6.68
C VAL A 518 9.58 3.26 -7.72
N PHE A 519 8.67 4.04 -8.30
CA PHE A 519 7.70 3.60 -9.28
C PHE A 519 7.88 4.39 -10.57
N PHE A 520 7.94 3.68 -11.69
CA PHE A 520 7.78 4.24 -13.02
C PHE A 520 6.44 3.79 -13.58
N VAL A 521 5.54 4.73 -13.81
CA VAL A 521 4.13 4.51 -14.09
C VAL A 521 3.79 5.11 -15.45
N PHE A 522 3.42 4.25 -16.39
CA PHE A 522 3.11 4.61 -17.77
C PHE A 522 1.64 4.42 -18.10
N ASP A 523 1.09 5.29 -18.95
CA ASP A 523 -0.31 5.21 -19.41
C ASP A 523 -0.49 4.21 -20.56
N VAL A 524 0.61 3.85 -21.21
CA VAL A 524 0.68 2.83 -22.25
C VAL A 524 1.67 1.75 -21.85
N GLN A 525 1.41 0.52 -22.31
CA GLN A 525 2.33 -0.59 -22.05
C GLN A 525 3.70 -0.25 -22.66
N THR A 526 4.69 -0.10 -21.79
CA THR A 526 6.03 0.36 -22.14
C THR A 526 6.99 -0.83 -22.06
N TYR A 527 7.85 -0.97 -23.06
CA TYR A 527 8.80 -2.08 -23.14
C TYR A 527 10.21 -1.62 -22.81
N ILE A 528 10.75 -2.16 -21.72
CA ILE A 528 12.09 -1.83 -21.23
C ILE A 528 13.04 -2.99 -21.54
N SER A 529 14.20 -2.65 -22.09
CA SER A 529 15.29 -3.59 -22.41
C SER A 529 16.40 -3.56 -21.37
N LYS A 530 16.63 -2.41 -20.73
CA LYS A 530 17.69 -2.23 -19.75
C LYS A 530 17.30 -1.18 -18.71
N ILE A 531 17.62 -1.47 -17.45
CA ILE A 531 17.51 -0.53 -16.33
C ILE A 531 18.92 -0.28 -15.81
N VAL A 532 19.29 0.97 -15.60
CA VAL A 532 20.58 1.35 -15.01
C VAL A 532 20.32 2.13 -13.73
N ILE A 533 20.92 1.68 -12.63
CA ILE A 533 20.76 2.28 -11.30
C ILE A 533 22.12 2.83 -10.87
N TYR A 534 22.15 4.11 -10.51
CA TYR A 534 23.31 4.82 -10.01
C TYR A 534 23.16 5.01 -8.50
N ASN A 535 24.06 4.42 -7.73
CA ASN A 535 23.97 4.37 -6.28
C ASN A 535 24.30 5.73 -5.63
N TYR A 536 23.97 5.91 -4.35
CA TYR A 536 24.24 7.16 -3.65
C TYR A 536 25.74 7.36 -3.42
N ARG A 537 26.32 8.48 -3.86
CA ARG A 537 27.78 8.71 -3.75
C ARG A 537 28.20 9.55 -2.56
N LYS A 538 27.43 10.56 -2.15
CA LYS A 538 27.85 11.52 -1.10
C LYS A 538 28.18 10.86 0.25
N THR A 539 27.48 9.79 0.59
CA THR A 539 27.73 9.00 1.79
C THR A 539 27.46 7.54 1.43
N PRO A 540 28.48 6.77 1.02
CA PRO A 540 28.31 5.42 0.48
C PRO A 540 27.44 4.48 1.34
N ASP A 541 27.53 4.59 2.67
CA ASP A 541 26.70 3.82 3.61
C ASP A 541 25.19 4.02 3.41
N ARG A 542 24.75 5.18 2.91
CA ARG A 542 23.35 5.50 2.57
C ARG A 542 22.92 4.93 1.21
N GLY A 543 23.86 4.42 0.45
CA GLY A 543 23.62 3.78 -0.82
C GLY A 543 22.77 2.52 -0.64
N VAL A 544 21.98 2.21 -1.65
CA VAL A 544 21.21 0.97 -1.71
C VAL A 544 22.17 -0.20 -1.88
N ARG A 545 21.93 -1.28 -1.14
CA ARG A 545 22.64 -2.55 -1.32
C ARG A 545 21.75 -3.55 -2.04
N HIS A 546 20.65 -3.99 -1.44
CA HIS A 546 19.77 -4.99 -2.07
C HIS A 546 18.54 -4.35 -2.72
N ILE A 547 18.16 -4.82 -3.91
CA ILE A 547 16.94 -4.39 -4.61
C ILE A 547 16.12 -5.56 -5.14
N SER A 548 14.82 -5.33 -5.30
CA SER A 548 13.91 -6.17 -6.08
C SER A 548 13.17 -5.30 -7.10
N VAL A 549 13.13 -5.73 -8.36
CA VAL A 549 12.42 -5.04 -9.44
C VAL A 549 11.22 -5.88 -9.86
N THR A 550 10.05 -5.26 -9.86
CA THR A 550 8.80 -5.87 -10.34
C THR A 550 8.24 -5.11 -11.53
N VAL A 551 7.54 -5.82 -12.40
CA VAL A 551 6.75 -5.27 -13.51
C VAL A 551 5.33 -5.80 -13.40
N ASP A 552 4.35 -4.90 -13.27
CA ASP A 552 2.94 -5.25 -13.05
C ASP A 552 2.77 -6.36 -11.98
N ASP A 553 3.40 -6.16 -10.82
CA ASP A 553 3.44 -7.06 -9.65
C ASP A 553 4.27 -8.36 -9.79
N LEU A 554 4.90 -8.60 -10.94
CA LEU A 554 5.76 -9.77 -11.15
C LEU A 554 7.23 -9.41 -10.93
N ILE A 555 7.92 -10.14 -10.05
CA ILE A 555 9.36 -9.97 -9.85
C ILE A 555 10.10 -10.41 -11.10
N ILE A 556 10.93 -9.52 -11.62
CA ILE A 556 11.76 -9.76 -12.81
C ILE A 556 13.25 -9.77 -12.47
N PHE A 557 13.66 -9.14 -11.37
CA PHE A 557 15.04 -9.10 -10.95
C PHE A 557 15.14 -8.94 -9.42
N SER A 558 16.15 -9.58 -8.83
CA SER A 558 16.58 -9.34 -7.46
C SER A 558 18.10 -9.43 -7.42
N GLY A 559 18.76 -8.51 -6.72
CA GLY A 559 20.21 -8.46 -6.70
C GLY A 559 20.78 -7.31 -5.88
N GLU A 560 22.09 -7.16 -5.99
CA GLU A 560 22.87 -6.18 -5.24
C GLU A 560 23.34 -5.02 -6.13
N VAL A 561 23.25 -3.79 -5.63
CA VAL A 561 23.74 -2.58 -6.25
C VAL A 561 25.14 -2.29 -5.68
N PRO A 562 26.19 -2.20 -6.52
CA PRO A 562 27.53 -1.91 -6.04
C PRO A 562 27.60 -0.62 -5.23
N GLU A 563 28.36 -0.65 -4.13
CA GLU A 563 28.61 0.54 -3.31
C GLU A 563 29.33 1.62 -4.14
N SER A 564 29.02 2.89 -3.87
CA SER A 564 29.79 4.00 -4.42
C SER A 564 31.13 4.16 -3.69
N THR A 565 32.12 4.72 -4.36
CA THR A 565 33.37 5.15 -3.73
C THR A 565 33.40 6.67 -3.63
N GLU A 566 34.40 7.21 -2.92
CA GLU A 566 34.61 8.67 -2.83
C GLU A 566 34.74 9.36 -4.20
N THR A 567 35.07 8.62 -5.26
CA THR A 567 35.37 9.20 -6.59
C THR A 567 34.49 8.67 -7.72
N ILE A 568 33.83 7.51 -7.53
CA ILE A 568 33.06 6.84 -8.59
C ILE A 568 31.71 6.41 -8.02
N THR A 569 30.64 6.78 -8.72
CA THR A 569 29.28 6.33 -8.40
C THR A 569 29.11 4.83 -8.71
N GLY A 570 28.64 4.06 -7.72
CA GLY A 570 28.33 2.65 -7.90
C GLY A 570 27.23 2.46 -8.94
N LYS A 571 27.36 1.48 -9.83
CA LYS A 571 26.47 1.31 -10.98
C LYS A 571 26.02 -0.13 -11.15
N LEU A 572 24.71 -0.35 -11.17
CA LEU A 572 24.10 -1.62 -11.54
C LEU A 572 23.42 -1.49 -12.91
N GLU A 573 23.76 -2.39 -13.83
CA GLU A 573 23.05 -2.51 -15.12
C GLU A 573 22.26 -3.82 -15.13
N ILE A 574 20.94 -3.73 -15.27
CA ILE A 574 20.03 -4.85 -15.37
C ILE A 574 19.62 -4.97 -16.83
N ASN A 575 20.12 -6.01 -17.53
CA ASN A 575 19.71 -6.29 -18.89
C ASN A 575 18.48 -7.21 -18.89
N LEU A 576 17.34 -6.68 -19.33
CA LEU A 576 16.07 -7.39 -19.42
C LEU A 576 15.91 -8.20 -20.70
N MET A 577 16.85 -8.08 -21.64
CA MET A 577 16.91 -8.93 -22.84
C MET A 577 17.44 -10.34 -22.50
N ASP A 578 18.20 -10.48 -21.42
CA ASP A 578 18.90 -11.72 -21.05
C ASP A 578 18.10 -12.59 -20.05
N LEU A 579 16.96 -12.09 -19.56
CA LEU A 579 16.13 -12.69 -18.51
C LEU A 579 15.01 -13.62 -19.03
#